data_AF-A0A8S2F060-F1
#
_entry.id   AF-A0A8S2F060-F1
#
_cell.length_a   1.000
_cell.length_b   1.000
_cell.length_c   1.000
_cell.angle_alpha   90.00
_cell.angle_beta   90.00
_cell.angle_gamma   90.00
#
_symmetry.space_group_name_H-M   'P 1'
#
loop_
_entity.id
_entity.type
_entity.pdbx_description
1 polymer ?
#
loop_
_entity_poly.entity_id
_entity_poly.type
_entity_poly.pdbx_seq_one_letter_code
_entity_poly.pdbx_strand_id
1 'polypeptide(L)'
;MLQAFSKSKITHTILALKSISLTHVNTFTYKTRMQRLYNDGLDVNQQSVEINPIERIRRCSLHKDADIWTFYKTMCPNVRTLGDALYEGYVASNDGPCVGYLESSNDTESLQWLSYSTVMERSRYIGSYLWTKTKLTPMQSKVAIISSNRPEYLFVEQGCYMYGFIVISLYTTYDLETIQNLLQRTQAEVLVIDNLERIQSIKD
;
A
#
# COMPACT_ATOMS: atom_id res chain seq x y z
N MET A 1 6.45 69.87 23.31
CA MET A 1 6.64 68.93 22.19
C MET A 1 6.72 67.52 22.77
N LEU A 2 5.59 66.96 23.20
CA LEU A 2 5.49 65.60 23.75
C LEU A 2 4.42 64.89 22.95
N GLN A 3 4.82 64.17 21.92
CA GLN A 3 3.93 63.34 21.13
C GLN A 3 3.39 62.23 22.04
N ALA A 4 2.08 62.25 22.26
CA ALA A 4 1.34 61.20 22.92
C ALA A 4 1.49 59.91 22.10
N PHE A 5 2.43 59.05 22.49
CA PHE A 5 2.49 57.69 21.98
C PHE A 5 1.17 57.00 22.33
N SER A 6 0.40 56.70 21.28
CA SER A 6 -0.96 56.16 21.40
C SER A 6 -0.95 54.91 22.28
N LYS A 7 -1.57 55.02 23.46
CA LYS A 7 -1.74 53.93 24.42
C LYS A 7 -2.27 52.66 23.74
N SER A 8 -3.09 52.78 22.69
CA SER A 8 -3.66 51.63 21.96
C SER A 8 -2.61 50.78 21.23
N LYS A 9 -1.58 51.38 20.62
CA LYS A 9 -0.54 50.63 19.91
C LYS A 9 0.22 49.72 20.88
N ILE A 10 0.59 50.24 22.05
CA ILE A 10 1.29 49.49 23.10
C ILE A 10 0.42 48.32 23.61
N THR A 11 -0.89 48.54 23.81
CA THR A 11 -1.81 47.46 24.23
C THR A 11 -1.91 46.34 23.20
N HIS A 12 -1.99 46.68 21.90
CA HIS A 12 -2.06 45.68 20.83
C HIS A 12 -0.75 44.87 20.71
N THR A 13 0.42 45.49 20.85
CA THR A 13 1.70 44.74 20.83
C THR A 13 1.85 43.81 22.03
N ILE A 14 1.44 44.24 23.22
CA ILE A 14 1.48 43.40 24.43
C ILE A 14 0.50 42.22 24.31
N LEU A 15 -0.70 42.44 23.77
CA LEU A 15 -1.67 41.37 23.51
C LEU A 15 -1.14 40.37 22.48
N ALA A 16 -0.50 40.84 21.41
CA ALA A 16 0.09 39.98 20.38
C ALA A 16 1.27 39.14 20.93
N LEU A 17 2.15 39.73 21.73
CA LEU A 17 3.26 39.00 22.36
C LEU A 17 2.75 37.95 23.35
N LYS A 18 1.71 38.28 24.13
CA LYS A 18 1.07 37.33 25.04
C LYS A 18 0.39 36.19 24.30
N SER A 19 -0.30 36.45 23.19
CA SER A 19 -0.95 35.40 22.41
C SER A 19 0.08 34.47 21.75
N ILE A 20 1.17 35.01 21.19
CA ILE A 20 2.27 34.20 20.61
C ILE A 20 2.95 33.34 21.67
N SER A 21 3.18 33.90 22.87
CA SER A 21 3.81 33.16 23.97
C SER A 21 2.89 32.04 24.47
N LEU A 22 1.59 32.31 24.61
CA LEU A 22 0.60 31.33 25.05
C LEU A 22 0.42 30.21 24.02
N THR A 23 0.40 30.51 22.71
CA THR A 23 0.31 29.49 21.67
C THR A 23 1.56 28.62 21.60
N HIS A 24 2.76 29.19 21.79
CA HIS A 24 4.00 28.41 21.87
C HIS A 24 4.02 27.48 23.09
N VAL A 25 3.64 27.99 24.27
CA VAL A 25 3.57 27.18 25.50
C VAL A 25 2.53 26.06 25.36
N ASN A 26 1.35 26.34 24.80
CA ASN A 26 0.31 25.33 24.57
C ASN A 26 0.75 24.28 23.55
N THR A 27 1.43 24.68 22.46
CA THR A 27 1.95 23.75 21.45
C THR A 27 3.07 22.88 22.02
N PHE A 28 3.97 23.47 22.81
CA PHE A 28 5.07 22.75 23.45
C PHE A 28 4.56 21.76 24.51
N THR A 29 3.64 22.18 25.37
CA THR A 29 3.02 21.31 26.37
C THR A 29 2.17 20.21 25.73
N TYR A 30 1.44 20.51 24.66
CA TYR A 30 0.73 19.50 23.87
C TYR A 30 1.69 18.49 23.24
N LYS A 31 2.76 18.94 22.56
CA LYS A 31 3.79 18.05 21.99
C LYS A 31 4.46 17.18 23.04
N THR A 32 4.85 17.77 24.18
CA THR A 32 5.50 17.03 25.28
C THR A 32 4.54 16.03 25.94
N ARG A 33 3.25 16.37 26.05
CA ARG A 33 2.21 15.47 26.55
C ARG A 33 1.93 14.34 25.56
N MET A 34 1.86 14.62 24.27
CA MET A 34 1.72 13.60 23.22
C MET A 34 2.94 12.67 23.19
N GLN A 35 4.16 13.19 23.29
CA GLN A 35 5.39 12.38 23.36
C GLN A 35 5.48 11.53 24.64
N ARG A 36 4.99 12.02 25.79
CA ARG A 36 4.92 11.21 27.02
C ARG A 36 3.85 10.12 26.97
N LEU A 37 2.76 10.36 26.25
CA LEU A 37 1.69 9.37 26.07
C LEU A 37 2.02 8.36 24.97
N TYR A 38 2.86 8.74 24.00
CA TYR A 38 3.27 7.94 22.85
C TYR A 38 4.70 7.41 23.04
N ASN A 39 4.92 6.68 24.13
CA ASN A 39 6.10 5.83 24.24
C ASN A 39 5.61 4.40 24.36
N ASP A 40 5.02 3.88 23.28
CA ASP A 40 4.43 2.54 23.16
C ASP A 40 5.48 1.41 23.28
N GLY A 41 6.73 1.73 23.63
CA GLY A 41 7.87 0.81 23.67
C GLY A 41 8.29 0.30 22.28
N LEU A 42 7.77 0.92 21.22
CA LEU A 42 8.08 0.59 19.83
C LEU A 42 9.43 1.18 19.43
N ASP A 43 10.40 0.31 19.17
CA ASP A 43 11.62 0.70 18.48
C ASP A 43 11.32 0.91 16.99
N VAL A 44 11.44 2.15 16.52
CA VAL A 44 11.23 2.52 15.12
C VAL A 44 12.27 1.85 14.20
N ASN A 45 13.44 1.53 14.73
CA ASN A 45 14.48 0.83 13.97
C ASN A 45 14.29 -0.69 13.99
N GLN A 46 13.38 -1.22 14.83
CA GLN A 46 13.11 -2.65 14.96
C GLN A 46 11.61 -2.94 15.16
N GLN A 47 10.84 -2.70 14.11
CA GLN A 47 9.38 -2.86 14.12
C GLN A 47 8.90 -4.31 13.92
N SER A 48 9.81 -5.25 13.64
CA SER A 48 9.47 -6.66 13.47
C SER A 48 10.54 -7.59 14.04
N VAL A 49 10.09 -8.71 14.59
CA VAL A 49 10.93 -9.76 15.19
C VAL A 49 10.78 -11.03 14.36
N GLU A 50 11.90 -11.66 14.01
CA GLU A 50 11.90 -12.94 13.29
C GLU A 50 11.51 -14.07 14.24
N ILE A 51 10.55 -14.90 13.83
CA ILE A 51 10.08 -16.06 14.60
C ILE A 51 10.44 -17.39 13.94
N ASN A 52 10.66 -17.40 12.62
CA ASN A 52 11.18 -18.55 11.91
C ASN A 52 12.22 -18.08 10.88
N PRO A 53 13.53 -18.31 11.12
CA PRO A 53 14.58 -17.86 10.20
C PRO A 53 14.64 -18.65 8.89
N ILE A 54 14.15 -19.89 8.89
CA ILE A 54 14.15 -20.75 7.69
C ILE A 54 13.07 -20.25 6.72
N GLU A 55 11.86 -20.01 7.24
CA GLU A 55 10.73 -19.50 6.46
C GLU A 55 10.70 -17.96 6.39
N ARG A 56 11.66 -17.27 7.03
CA ARG A 56 11.76 -15.80 7.15
C ARG A 56 10.50 -15.12 7.68
N ILE A 57 9.78 -15.80 8.58
CA ILE A 57 8.54 -15.28 9.14
C ILE A 57 8.86 -14.27 10.23
N ARG A 58 8.23 -13.11 10.13
CA ARG A 58 8.38 -12.01 11.09
C ARG A 58 7.03 -11.65 11.69
N ARG A 59 7.03 -11.30 12.97
CA ARG A 59 5.86 -10.76 13.67
C ARG A 59 6.09 -9.33 14.10
N CYS A 60 4.99 -8.60 14.31
CA CYS A 60 5.02 -7.30 14.97
C CYS A 60 5.65 -7.41 16.36
N SER A 61 6.53 -6.48 16.72
CA SER A 61 7.22 -6.46 18.01
C SER A 61 6.28 -6.27 19.22
N LEU A 62 5.11 -5.65 19.02
CA LEU A 62 4.09 -5.43 20.06
C LEU A 62 3.40 -6.71 20.51
N HIS A 63 3.13 -7.63 19.59
CA HIS A 63 2.31 -8.81 19.86
C HIS A 63 3.21 -9.97 20.31
N LYS A 64 3.59 -9.98 21.59
CA LYS A 64 4.48 -10.99 22.19
C LYS A 64 3.78 -12.31 22.53
N ASP A 65 2.52 -12.22 22.95
CA ASP A 65 1.79 -13.36 23.52
C ASP A 65 0.82 -14.02 22.52
N ALA A 66 0.66 -13.42 21.33
CA ALA A 66 -0.21 -13.95 20.30
C ALA A 66 0.61 -14.81 19.32
N ASP A 67 0.37 -16.12 19.34
CA ASP A 67 0.86 -17.03 18.31
C ASP A 67 -0.03 -16.94 17.05
N ILE A 68 0.06 -15.79 16.39
CA ILE A 68 -0.66 -15.46 15.16
C ILE A 68 -0.37 -16.51 14.08
N TRP A 69 0.86 -17.04 14.06
CA TRP A 69 1.30 -18.02 13.07
C TRP A 69 0.57 -19.35 13.23
N THR A 70 0.62 -19.94 14.42
CA THR A 70 -0.08 -21.21 14.69
C THR A 70 -1.60 -21.03 14.54
N PHE A 71 -2.13 -19.87 14.94
CA PHE A 71 -3.54 -19.54 14.74
C PHE A 71 -3.94 -19.58 13.26
N TYR A 72 -3.21 -18.90 12.37
CA TYR A 72 -3.52 -18.91 10.93
C TYR A 72 -3.36 -20.31 10.32
N LYS A 73 -2.31 -21.04 10.70
CA LYS A 73 -2.13 -22.44 10.27
C LYS A 73 -3.27 -23.35 10.70
N THR A 74 -3.94 -23.03 11.81
CA THR A 74 -5.10 -23.80 12.28
C THR A 74 -6.37 -23.47 11.47
N MET A 75 -6.59 -22.19 11.14
CA MET A 75 -7.80 -21.77 10.41
C MET A 75 -7.74 -22.09 8.92
N CYS A 76 -6.59 -21.90 8.28
CA CYS A 76 -6.41 -22.07 6.84
C CYS A 76 -5.16 -22.92 6.57
N PRO A 77 -5.18 -24.22 6.90
CA PRO A 77 -3.99 -25.09 6.85
C PRO A 77 -3.41 -25.25 5.44
N ASN A 78 -4.24 -25.04 4.41
CA ASN A 78 -3.86 -25.15 3.01
C ASN A 78 -3.25 -23.85 2.45
N VAL A 79 -3.44 -22.70 3.12
CA VAL A 79 -2.93 -21.41 2.65
C VAL A 79 -1.50 -21.21 3.16
N ARG A 80 -0.52 -21.34 2.27
CA ARG A 80 0.90 -21.10 2.58
C ARG A 80 1.43 -19.84 1.91
N THR A 81 0.86 -19.48 0.77
CA THR A 81 1.20 -18.30 -0.02
C THR A 81 -0.05 -17.47 -0.31
N LEU A 82 0.14 -16.22 -0.73
CA LEU A 82 -0.98 -15.39 -1.20
C LEU A 82 -1.70 -16.00 -2.41
N GLY A 83 -1.00 -16.77 -3.24
CA GLY A 83 -1.61 -17.49 -4.36
C GLY A 83 -2.58 -18.60 -3.92
N ASP A 84 -2.27 -19.28 -2.81
CA ASP A 84 -3.14 -20.33 -2.26
C ASP A 84 -4.47 -19.76 -1.77
N ALA A 85 -4.47 -18.53 -1.25
CA ALA A 85 -5.69 -17.88 -0.76
C ALA A 85 -6.77 -17.76 -1.86
N LEU A 86 -6.37 -17.46 -3.10
CA LEU A 86 -7.30 -17.39 -4.23
C LEU A 86 -7.85 -18.79 -4.59
N TYR A 87 -7.02 -19.82 -4.53
CA TYR A 87 -7.44 -21.20 -4.80
C TYR A 87 -8.36 -21.75 -3.71
N GLU A 88 -8.08 -21.50 -2.43
CA GLU A 88 -8.98 -21.89 -1.36
C GLU A 88 -10.33 -21.16 -1.46
N GLY A 89 -10.34 -19.90 -1.91
CA GLY A 89 -11.56 -19.19 -2.25
C GLY A 89 -12.35 -19.84 -3.39
N TYR A 90 -11.68 -20.34 -4.42
CA TYR A 90 -12.29 -21.11 -5.50
C TYR A 90 -12.97 -22.38 -4.97
N VAL A 91 -12.26 -23.15 -4.13
CA VAL A 91 -12.79 -24.40 -3.55
C VAL A 91 -13.96 -24.12 -2.62
N ALA A 92 -13.81 -23.17 -1.69
CA ALA A 92 -14.84 -22.86 -0.69
C ALA A 92 -16.13 -22.29 -1.30
N SER A 93 -16.01 -21.54 -2.41
CA SER A 93 -17.16 -20.95 -3.10
C SER A 93 -17.77 -21.85 -4.18
N ASN A 94 -17.13 -22.99 -4.49
CA ASN A 94 -17.48 -23.84 -5.63
C ASN A 94 -17.56 -23.04 -6.95
N ASP A 95 -16.46 -22.34 -7.26
CA ASP A 95 -16.34 -21.43 -8.41
C ASP A 95 -17.34 -20.25 -8.42
N GLY A 96 -17.65 -19.72 -7.23
CA GLY A 96 -18.60 -18.62 -7.08
C GLY A 96 -18.08 -17.26 -7.56
N PRO A 97 -18.84 -16.18 -7.34
CA PRO A 97 -18.43 -14.80 -7.61
C PRO A 97 -17.14 -14.44 -6.85
N CYS A 98 -16.15 -13.90 -7.57
CA CYS A 98 -14.84 -13.52 -7.04
C CYS A 98 -14.60 -12.01 -7.13
N VAL A 99 -14.69 -11.44 -8.34
CA VAL A 99 -14.37 -10.02 -8.59
C VAL A 99 -15.57 -9.32 -9.19
N GLY A 100 -16.07 -8.32 -8.47
CA GLY A 100 -17.12 -7.44 -8.94
C GLY A 100 -16.53 -6.27 -9.73
N TYR A 101 -17.16 -5.91 -10.85
CA TYR A 101 -16.85 -4.68 -11.57
C TYR A 101 -18.11 -4.03 -12.14
N LEU A 102 -18.07 -2.71 -12.29
CA LEU A 102 -19.14 -1.97 -12.93
C LEU A 102 -18.91 -1.99 -14.43
N GLU A 103 -19.86 -2.55 -15.16
CA GLU A 103 -19.88 -2.46 -16.61
C GLU A 103 -20.74 -1.26 -17.00
N SER A 104 -20.11 -0.25 -17.61
CA SER A 104 -20.80 0.88 -18.19
C SER A 104 -21.26 0.48 -19.58
N SER A 105 -22.52 0.05 -19.67
CA SER A 105 -23.23 -0.12 -20.95
C SER A 105 -24.15 1.07 -21.16
N ASN A 106 -24.43 1.42 -22.42
CA ASN A 106 -24.88 2.73 -22.92
C ASN A 106 -26.00 3.50 -22.16
N ASP A 107 -26.69 2.93 -21.17
CA ASP A 107 -27.63 3.68 -20.30
C ASP A 107 -27.80 3.11 -18.86
N THR A 108 -27.08 2.06 -18.45
CA THR A 108 -27.16 1.51 -17.07
C THR A 108 -25.83 0.97 -16.57
N GLU A 109 -25.48 1.32 -15.32
CA GLU A 109 -24.39 0.69 -14.59
C GLU A 109 -24.91 -0.59 -13.93
N SER A 110 -24.36 -1.73 -14.33
CA SER A 110 -24.68 -3.02 -13.70
C SER A 110 -23.43 -3.62 -13.08
N LEU A 111 -23.59 -4.15 -11.87
CA LEU A 111 -22.53 -4.88 -11.18
C LEU A 111 -22.42 -6.28 -11.79
N GLN A 112 -21.31 -6.54 -12.48
CA GLN A 112 -20.96 -7.84 -13.03
C GLN A 112 -19.98 -8.55 -12.11
N TRP A 113 -20.00 -9.89 -12.13
CA TRP A 113 -19.10 -10.72 -11.32
C TRP A 113 -18.33 -11.69 -12.19
N LEU A 114 -17.02 -11.74 -11.97
CA LEU A 114 -16.16 -12.78 -12.53
C LEU A 114 -16.09 -13.95 -11.56
N SER A 115 -16.18 -15.19 -12.07
CA SER A 115 -15.96 -16.40 -11.28
C SER A 115 -14.49 -16.53 -10.86
N TYR A 116 -14.23 -17.29 -9.79
CA TYR A 116 -12.86 -17.58 -9.37
C TYR A 116 -12.03 -18.22 -10.48
N SER A 117 -12.60 -19.18 -11.23
CA SER A 117 -11.93 -19.85 -12.35
C SER A 117 -11.48 -18.85 -13.42
N THR A 118 -12.33 -17.88 -13.77
CA THR A 118 -12.01 -16.83 -14.73
C THR A 118 -10.88 -15.94 -14.25
N VAL A 119 -10.94 -15.50 -12.98
CA VAL A 119 -9.88 -14.67 -12.37
C VAL A 119 -8.56 -15.43 -12.33
N MET A 120 -8.59 -16.69 -11.89
CA MET A 120 -7.42 -17.55 -11.83
C MET A 120 -6.81 -17.80 -13.20
N GLU A 121 -7.62 -18.05 -14.22
CA GLU A 121 -7.15 -18.27 -15.59
C GLU A 121 -6.46 -17.02 -16.15
N ARG A 122 -7.11 -15.85 -16.05
CA ARG A 122 -6.54 -14.57 -16.51
C ARG A 122 -5.23 -14.23 -15.78
N SER A 123 -5.20 -14.41 -14.46
CA SER A 123 -4.00 -14.21 -13.65
C SER A 123 -2.87 -15.15 -14.06
N ARG A 124 -3.19 -16.42 -14.35
CA ARG A 124 -2.22 -17.42 -14.80
C ARG A 124 -1.62 -17.07 -16.16
N TYR A 125 -2.41 -16.55 -17.10
CA TYR A 125 -1.89 -16.11 -18.40
C TYR A 125 -0.89 -14.96 -18.24
N ILE A 126 -1.21 -13.96 -17.43
CA ILE A 126 -0.31 -12.83 -17.16
C ILE A 126 0.99 -13.31 -16.50
N GLY A 127 0.88 -14.10 -15.42
CA GLY A 127 2.06 -14.64 -14.74
C GLY A 127 2.94 -15.50 -15.65
N SER A 128 2.33 -16.35 -16.50
CA SER A 128 3.05 -17.16 -17.50
C SER A 128 3.78 -16.29 -18.53
N TYR A 129 3.14 -15.21 -18.98
CA TYR A 129 3.77 -14.26 -19.89
C TYR A 129 4.99 -13.58 -19.24
N LEU A 130 4.84 -13.11 -18.00
CA LEU A 130 5.92 -12.49 -17.23
C LEU A 130 7.10 -13.45 -17.01
N TRP A 131 6.80 -14.72 -16.75
CA TRP A 131 7.82 -15.75 -16.64
C TRP A 131 8.53 -16.02 -17.97
N THR A 132 7.76 -16.33 -19.02
CA THR A 132 8.31 -16.90 -20.26
C THR A 132 8.84 -15.87 -21.23
N LYS A 133 8.18 -14.70 -21.34
CA LYS A 133 8.51 -13.67 -22.33
C LYS A 133 9.42 -12.60 -21.78
N THR A 134 9.15 -12.11 -20.57
CA THR A 134 10.02 -11.11 -19.92
C THR A 134 11.15 -11.73 -19.11
N LYS A 135 11.16 -13.06 -18.94
CA LYS A 135 12.21 -13.82 -18.24
C LYS A 135 12.41 -13.38 -16.78
N LEU A 136 11.33 -13.02 -16.11
CA LEU A 136 11.38 -12.65 -14.70
C LEU A 136 11.76 -13.86 -13.84
N THR A 137 12.54 -13.58 -12.80
CA THR A 137 13.02 -14.58 -11.84
C THR A 137 12.14 -14.53 -10.58
N PRO A 138 11.55 -15.66 -10.15
CA PRO A 138 10.73 -15.71 -8.94
C PRO A 138 11.56 -15.33 -7.71
N MET A 139 10.89 -14.72 -6.74
CA MET A 139 11.44 -14.20 -5.48
C MET A 139 12.49 -13.09 -5.63
N GLN A 140 12.77 -12.64 -6.84
CA GLN A 140 13.79 -11.62 -7.13
C GLN A 140 13.21 -10.48 -7.95
N SER A 141 12.53 -10.82 -9.04
CA SER A 141 12.02 -9.85 -9.98
C SER A 141 10.82 -9.10 -9.45
N LYS A 142 10.79 -7.82 -9.79
CA LYS A 142 9.80 -6.86 -9.29
C LYS A 142 8.97 -6.32 -10.45
N VAL A 143 7.65 -6.34 -10.26
CA VAL A 143 6.66 -5.89 -11.22
C VAL A 143 5.96 -4.67 -10.63
N ALA A 144 6.20 -3.51 -11.22
CA ALA A 144 5.50 -2.29 -10.88
C ALA A 144 4.17 -2.20 -11.62
N ILE A 145 3.13 -1.74 -10.95
CA ILE A 145 1.79 -1.62 -11.51
C ILE A 145 1.25 -0.22 -11.24
N ILE A 146 0.88 0.50 -12.29
CA ILE A 146 0.16 1.78 -12.23
C ILE A 146 -1.20 1.57 -12.93
N SER A 147 -2.27 1.53 -12.15
CA SER A 147 -3.61 1.38 -12.72
C SER A 147 -4.64 2.08 -11.86
N SER A 148 -5.69 2.59 -12.52
CA SER A 148 -6.97 2.87 -11.87
C SER A 148 -7.58 1.58 -11.30
N ASN A 149 -8.53 1.72 -10.37
CA ASN A 149 -9.20 0.57 -9.75
C ASN A 149 -10.02 -0.19 -10.81
N ARG A 150 -9.52 -1.36 -11.21
CA ARG A 150 -10.13 -2.24 -12.23
C ARG A 150 -9.69 -3.70 -12.04
N PRO A 151 -10.46 -4.68 -12.54
CA PRO A 151 -10.14 -6.10 -12.39
C PRO A 151 -8.75 -6.49 -12.92
N GLU A 152 -8.28 -5.86 -14.00
CA GLU A 152 -6.99 -6.16 -14.62
C GLU A 152 -5.82 -5.96 -13.66
N TYR A 153 -5.89 -4.93 -12.80
CA TYR A 153 -4.87 -4.70 -11.77
C TYR A 153 -4.75 -5.94 -10.86
N LEU A 154 -5.89 -6.46 -10.40
CA LEU A 154 -5.93 -7.63 -9.53
C LEU A 154 -5.39 -8.87 -10.25
N PHE A 155 -5.66 -9.04 -11.55
CA PHE A 155 -5.14 -10.20 -12.30
C PHE A 155 -3.61 -10.18 -12.39
N VAL A 156 -3.02 -8.99 -12.58
CA VAL A 156 -1.55 -8.84 -12.59
C VAL A 156 -0.97 -9.14 -11.22
N GLU A 157 -1.59 -8.60 -10.16
CA GLU A 157 -1.17 -8.84 -8.78
C GLU A 157 -1.23 -10.33 -8.41
N GLN A 158 -2.37 -10.99 -8.67
CA GLN A 158 -2.55 -12.43 -8.43
C GLN A 158 -1.60 -13.27 -9.29
N GLY A 159 -1.37 -12.86 -10.55
CA GLY A 159 -0.38 -13.49 -11.43
C GLY A 159 1.03 -13.42 -10.85
N CYS A 160 1.39 -12.29 -10.22
CA CYS A 160 2.66 -12.16 -9.53
C CYS A 160 2.75 -13.09 -8.31
N TYR A 161 1.69 -13.20 -7.51
CA TYR A 161 1.66 -14.11 -6.35
C TYR A 161 1.79 -15.59 -6.75
N MET A 162 1.10 -16.01 -7.82
CA MET A 162 1.16 -17.39 -8.32
C MET A 162 2.56 -17.80 -8.80
N TYR A 163 3.30 -16.87 -9.40
CA TYR A 163 4.63 -17.12 -9.95
C TYR A 163 5.77 -16.62 -9.05
N GLY A 164 5.45 -16.08 -7.86
CA GLY A 164 6.42 -15.62 -6.88
C GLY A 164 7.14 -14.32 -7.24
N PHE A 165 6.57 -13.45 -8.08
CA PHE A 165 7.13 -12.13 -8.36
C PHE A 165 6.77 -11.12 -7.26
N ILE A 166 7.61 -10.11 -7.08
CA ILE A 166 7.42 -9.05 -6.08
C ILE A 166 6.58 -7.92 -6.71
N VAL A 167 5.42 -7.62 -6.15
CA VAL A 167 4.54 -6.55 -6.64
C VAL A 167 4.94 -5.20 -6.05
N ILE A 168 4.95 -4.16 -6.89
CA ILE A 168 5.11 -2.76 -6.47
C ILE A 168 3.89 -1.97 -6.97
N SER A 169 3.03 -1.57 -6.05
CA SER A 169 1.83 -0.80 -6.36
C SER A 169 2.13 0.69 -6.37
N LEU A 170 1.81 1.36 -7.48
CA LEU A 170 2.03 2.79 -7.67
C LEU A 170 0.69 3.50 -7.88
N TYR A 171 0.54 4.67 -7.25
CA TYR A 171 -0.68 5.45 -7.36
C TYR A 171 -0.75 6.20 -8.70
N THR A 172 -1.95 6.28 -9.25
CA THR A 172 -2.24 6.99 -10.50
C THR A 172 -2.16 8.52 -10.39
N THR A 173 -2.15 9.04 -9.16
CA THR A 173 -2.05 10.48 -8.86
C THR A 173 -0.61 10.97 -8.76
N TYR A 174 0.36 10.06 -8.79
CA TYR A 174 1.77 10.44 -8.78
C TYR A 174 2.15 11.14 -10.08
N ASP A 175 2.95 12.18 -9.93
CA ASP A 175 3.60 12.84 -11.04
C ASP A 175 4.74 11.98 -11.59
N LEU A 176 5.17 12.31 -12.80
CA LEU A 176 6.13 11.52 -13.55
C LEU A 176 7.46 11.36 -12.82
N GLU A 177 7.94 12.45 -12.22
CA GLU A 177 9.22 12.47 -11.50
C GLU A 177 9.18 11.50 -10.30
N THR A 178 8.07 11.47 -9.55
CA THR A 178 7.88 10.51 -8.47
C THR A 178 7.86 9.08 -8.98
N ILE A 179 7.15 8.82 -10.07
CA ILE A 179 7.09 7.48 -10.69
C ILE A 179 8.49 7.02 -11.09
N GLN A 180 9.25 7.85 -11.82
CA GLN A 180 10.61 7.53 -12.25
C GLN A 180 11.54 7.26 -11.07
N ASN A 181 11.50 8.12 -10.05
CA ASN A 181 12.29 7.95 -8.84
C ASN A 181 11.96 6.65 -8.09
N LEU A 182 10.67 6.27 -8.00
CA LEU A 182 10.25 5.03 -7.37
C LEU A 182 10.70 3.80 -8.17
N LEU A 183 10.54 3.81 -9.50
CA LEU A 183 11.00 2.72 -10.36
C LEU A 183 12.51 2.52 -10.26
N GLN A 184 13.29 3.61 -10.25
CA GLN A 184 14.73 3.55 -10.10
C GLN A 184 15.16 2.98 -8.73
N ARG A 185 14.54 3.45 -7.64
CA ARG A 185 14.85 2.99 -6.27
C ARG A 185 14.47 1.54 -6.05
N THR A 186 13.33 1.13 -6.59
CA THR A 186 12.83 -0.23 -6.44
C THR A 186 13.52 -1.20 -7.40
N GLN A 187 14.11 -0.71 -8.50
CA GLN A 187 14.67 -1.52 -9.57
C GLN A 187 13.61 -2.48 -10.14
N ALA A 188 12.43 -1.93 -10.46
CA ALA A 188 11.37 -2.69 -11.13
C ALA A 188 11.83 -3.08 -12.54
N GLU A 189 11.63 -4.34 -12.91
CA GLU A 189 12.03 -4.86 -14.23
C GLU A 189 10.93 -4.71 -15.27
N VAL A 190 9.68 -4.75 -14.82
CA VAL A 190 8.50 -4.59 -15.66
C VAL A 190 7.59 -3.55 -15.03
N LEU A 191 7.10 -2.63 -15.85
CA LEU A 191 6.04 -1.69 -15.51
C LEU A 191 4.78 -2.05 -16.28
N VAL A 192 3.69 -2.32 -15.57
CA VAL A 192 2.36 -2.54 -16.11
C VAL A 192 1.53 -1.27 -15.91
N ILE A 193 0.91 -0.80 -16.98
CA ILE A 193 0.13 0.44 -17.00
C ILE A 193 -1.24 0.22 -17.64
N ASP A 194 -2.26 0.90 -17.14
CA ASP A 194 -3.63 0.84 -17.69
C ASP A 194 -3.86 1.78 -18.89
N ASN A 195 -3.12 2.90 -18.97
CA ASN A 195 -3.16 3.86 -20.06
C ASN A 195 -1.74 4.36 -20.37
N LEU A 196 -1.35 4.29 -21.64
CA LEU A 196 -0.04 4.74 -22.14
C LEU A 196 0.20 6.23 -21.88
N GLU A 197 -0.84 7.06 -21.86
CA GLU A 197 -0.76 8.49 -21.58
C GLU A 197 -0.09 8.81 -20.24
N ARG A 198 -0.13 7.87 -19.29
CA ARG A 198 0.52 8.05 -17.97
C ARG A 198 2.03 8.14 -18.03
N ILE A 199 2.64 7.56 -19.07
CA ILE A 199 4.09 7.48 -19.21
C ILE A 199 4.58 8.05 -20.55
N GLN A 200 3.72 8.69 -21.35
CA GLN A 200 4.09 9.26 -22.65
C GLN A 200 5.23 10.27 -22.59
N SER A 201 5.41 10.93 -21.45
CA SER A 201 6.49 11.89 -21.19
C SER A 201 7.78 11.23 -20.67
N ILE A 202 7.76 9.94 -20.31
CA ILE A 202 8.97 9.15 -20.05
C ILE A 202 9.60 8.85 -21.41
N LYS A 203 10.53 9.70 -21.85
CA LYS A 203 11.41 9.35 -22.97
C LYS A 203 12.49 8.37 -22.50
N ASP A 204 12.84 7.45 -23.39
CA ASP A 204 13.91 6.44 -23.24
C ASP A 204 15.23 7.03 -22.70
#